data_AF-A0A3D4PGY1-F1
#
_entry.id   AF-A0A3D4PGY1-F1
#
_cell.length_a   1.000
_cell.length_b   1.000
_cell.length_c   1.000
_cell.angle_alpha   90.00
_cell.angle_beta   90.00
_cell.angle_gamma   90.00
#
_symmetry.space_group_name_H-M   'P 1'
#
loop_
_entity.id
_entity.type
_entity.pdbx_description
1 polymer ?
#
loop_
_entity_poly.entity_id
_entity_poly.type
_entity_poly.pdbx_seq_one_letter_code
_entity_poly.pdbx_strand_id
1 'polypeptide(L)'
;MDKIDMLHRFLDNSKRISVIMLTMISLPLSLRADLVRLKQGGELRGKIVTNANEVGYRVCVRTVTGAIITVHKKDVEFETRRPLYYETYELKSRLVPETVEAQWEMAEWCREQRLKRQQEIHLEKMLAIDPDHEVAHRLLGHVERDGKWASLEEHMLDQGYVKHRGRYITPEEKMLLEHSQEERERQSEWMAKASLWASWLTGRLDKQREIALENFRGIDDPLAIPGLQRHLGEQENRDLRNLYIETLSQINDSSAISALVRMGVFDGDRGLRMRAIEKIPENQINFAVAEFVQHLRDSQNVVVRRAAT
;
A
#
# COMPACT_ATOMS: atom_id res chain seq x y z
N MET A 1 74.35 -35.17 -27.36
CA MET A 1 73.29 -35.62 -26.44
C MET A 1 73.91 -35.67 -25.05
N ASP A 2 73.51 -34.89 -24.06
CA ASP A 2 72.38 -33.96 -24.02
C ASP A 2 72.64 -32.77 -23.07
N LYS A 3 72.05 -31.64 -23.48
CA LYS A 3 72.15 -30.25 -22.98
C LYS A 3 72.05 -30.18 -21.45
N ILE A 4 73.10 -29.73 -20.74
CA ILE A 4 73.41 -28.32 -20.43
C ILE A 4 72.21 -27.67 -19.70
N ASP A 5 72.11 -27.66 -18.36
CA ASP A 5 73.03 -27.16 -17.33
C ASP A 5 73.13 -25.62 -17.31
N MET A 6 73.23 -25.04 -16.11
CA MET A 6 73.53 -23.62 -15.80
C MET A 6 72.45 -22.58 -16.18
N LEU A 7 72.02 -21.59 -15.37
CA LEU A 7 72.52 -20.90 -14.17
C LEU A 7 71.37 -20.03 -13.63
N HIS A 8 70.95 -20.21 -12.39
CA HIS A 8 71.18 -19.28 -11.27
C HIS A 8 71.49 -17.80 -11.57
N ARG A 9 70.63 -16.94 -10.98
CA ARG A 9 70.91 -15.69 -10.24
C ARG A 9 71.13 -14.36 -10.99
N PHE A 10 70.80 -13.31 -10.20
CA PHE A 10 71.16 -11.89 -10.28
C PHE A 10 70.24 -11.04 -11.16
N LEU A 11 69.33 -10.27 -10.56
CA LEU A 11 69.55 -8.91 -10.04
C LEU A 11 70.19 -7.97 -11.06
N ASP A 12 69.35 -7.03 -11.48
CA ASP A 12 69.61 -5.60 -11.57
C ASP A 12 70.13 -4.99 -12.89
N ASN A 13 69.43 -3.90 -13.24
CA ASN A 13 69.85 -2.76 -14.04
C ASN A 13 70.38 -2.96 -15.47
N SER A 14 69.57 -2.58 -16.47
CA SER A 14 69.58 -1.18 -16.97
C SER A 14 69.02 -1.02 -18.40
N LYS A 15 68.32 0.12 -18.60
CA LYS A 15 68.05 0.84 -19.88
C LYS A 15 66.81 0.46 -20.71
N ARG A 16 65.69 1.11 -20.31
CA ARG A 16 64.85 2.03 -21.11
C ARG A 16 64.47 1.61 -22.55
N ILE A 17 63.23 1.18 -22.73
CA ILE A 17 62.37 1.63 -23.84
C ILE A 17 60.98 1.90 -23.26
N SER A 18 60.66 3.17 -23.03
CA SER A 18 59.32 3.62 -22.66
C SER A 18 58.42 3.58 -23.89
N VAL A 19 57.47 2.66 -23.94
CA VAL A 19 56.27 2.79 -24.79
C VAL A 19 55.13 3.18 -23.87
N ILE A 20 54.79 4.47 -23.87
CA ILE A 20 53.61 4.98 -23.18
C ILE A 20 52.40 4.55 -24.02
N MET A 21 51.79 3.43 -23.63
CA MET A 21 50.49 3.00 -24.15
C MET A 21 49.42 3.87 -23.49
N LEU A 22 49.01 4.93 -24.20
CA LEU A 22 47.95 5.83 -23.77
C LEU A 22 46.61 5.08 -23.86
N THR A 23 46.22 4.40 -22.79
CA THR A 23 44.87 3.85 -22.62
C THR A 23 43.88 5.00 -22.57
N MET A 24 43.20 5.27 -23.70
CA MET A 24 42.00 6.09 -23.74
C MET A 24 40.91 5.41 -22.91
N ILE A 25 40.76 5.89 -21.67
CA ILE A 25 39.61 5.57 -20.83
C ILE A 25 38.42 6.33 -21.43
N SER A 26 37.64 5.66 -22.27
CA SER A 26 36.35 6.17 -22.73
C SER A 26 35.38 6.21 -21.56
N LEU A 27 35.25 7.35 -20.88
CA LEU A 27 34.14 7.56 -19.95
C LEU A 27 32.82 7.50 -20.74
N PRO A 28 31.85 6.66 -20.37
CA PRO A 28 30.54 6.67 -21.00
C PRO A 28 29.87 8.02 -20.72
N LEU A 29 29.64 8.82 -21.77
CA LEU A 29 28.81 10.02 -21.67
C LEU A 29 27.41 9.57 -21.24
N SER A 30 27.03 9.90 -20.01
CA SER A 30 25.66 9.70 -19.55
C SER A 30 24.71 10.60 -20.37
N LEU A 31 23.93 9.98 -21.27
CA LEU A 31 22.83 10.60 -22.02
C LEU A 31 21.65 10.89 -21.09
N ARG A 32 21.72 12.00 -20.34
CA ARG A 32 20.64 12.49 -19.47
C ARG A 32 19.94 13.69 -20.12
N ALA A 33 18.62 13.71 -20.03
CA ALA A 33 17.80 14.88 -20.27
C ALA A 33 17.35 15.46 -18.92
N ASP A 34 16.93 16.71 -18.97
CA ASP A 34 16.28 17.39 -17.89
C ASP A 34 14.89 17.82 -18.41
N LEU A 35 13.87 17.60 -17.59
CA LEU A 35 12.52 18.08 -17.84
C LEU A 35 12.31 19.31 -16.99
N VAL A 36 11.98 20.41 -17.65
CA VAL A 36 11.72 21.71 -17.06
C VAL A 36 10.24 22.01 -17.25
N ARG A 37 9.47 21.97 -16.17
CA ARG A 37 8.05 22.36 -16.21
C ARG A 37 7.94 23.85 -15.92
N LEU A 38 7.13 24.55 -16.70
CA LEU A 38 6.88 25.98 -16.55
C LEU A 38 5.61 26.19 -15.72
N LYS A 39 5.56 27.29 -14.96
CA LYS A 39 4.39 27.67 -14.12
C LYS A 39 3.10 27.87 -14.91
N GLN A 40 3.22 28.11 -16.22
CA GLN A 40 2.10 28.30 -17.13
C GLN A 40 1.63 26.97 -17.78
N GLY A 41 2.17 25.83 -17.34
CA GLY A 41 1.74 24.49 -17.76
C GLY A 41 2.51 23.88 -18.94
N GLY A 42 3.44 24.62 -19.57
CA GLY A 42 4.31 24.09 -20.63
C GLY A 42 5.47 23.26 -20.09
N GLU A 43 5.93 22.26 -20.85
CA GLU A 43 7.10 21.43 -20.51
C GLU A 43 8.19 21.58 -21.58
N LEU A 44 9.43 21.80 -21.12
CA LEU A 44 10.61 21.77 -21.96
C LEU A 44 11.45 20.55 -21.62
N ARG A 45 11.89 19.84 -22.66
CA ARG A 45 12.52 18.53 -22.50
C ARG A 45 13.82 18.46 -23.30
N GLY A 46 14.91 18.10 -22.64
CA GLY A 46 16.23 18.08 -23.26
C GLY A 46 17.35 18.27 -22.25
N LYS A 47 18.61 18.27 -22.66
CA LYS A 47 19.74 18.45 -21.74
C LYS A 47 19.85 19.91 -21.30
N ILE A 48 19.82 20.21 -19.99
CA ILE A 48 20.14 21.56 -19.52
C ILE A 48 21.61 21.84 -19.84
N VAL A 49 21.83 22.90 -20.61
CA VAL A 49 23.15 23.40 -20.97
C VAL A 49 23.46 24.54 -20.02
N THR A 50 24.22 24.27 -18.97
CA THR A 50 24.72 25.32 -18.08
C THR A 50 25.79 26.12 -18.83
N ASN A 51 25.51 27.39 -19.12
CA ASN A 51 26.51 28.30 -19.66
C ASN A 51 27.32 28.87 -18.48
N ALA A 52 28.63 28.61 -18.45
CA ALA A 52 29.51 28.99 -17.33
C ALA A 52 29.57 30.52 -17.07
N ASN A 53 29.10 31.33 -18.03
CA ASN A 53 29.11 32.79 -17.97
C ASN A 53 27.76 33.43 -17.63
N GLU A 54 26.67 32.67 -17.47
CA GLU A 54 25.35 33.21 -17.09
C GLU A 54 24.93 32.70 -15.70
N VAL A 55 25.22 33.53 -14.70
CA VAL A 55 24.83 33.29 -13.30
C VAL A 55 23.30 33.30 -13.17
N GLY A 56 22.70 32.12 -13.01
CA GLY A 56 21.46 31.90 -12.24
C GLY A 56 20.11 32.41 -12.78
N TYR A 57 20.05 33.24 -13.83
CA TYR A 57 18.78 33.84 -14.28
C TYR A 57 18.03 33.07 -15.37
N ARG A 58 18.73 32.23 -16.14
CA ARG A 58 18.18 31.52 -17.30
C ARG A 58 18.48 30.02 -17.23
N VAL A 59 17.54 29.23 -17.73
CA VAL A 59 17.67 27.79 -17.92
C VAL A 59 17.63 27.54 -19.43
N CYS A 60 18.72 26.99 -19.97
CA CYS A 60 18.84 26.66 -21.38
C CYS A 60 18.70 25.15 -21.56
N VAL A 61 17.71 24.71 -22.32
CA VAL A 61 17.42 23.30 -22.59
C VAL A 61 17.75 23.00 -24.05
N ARG A 62 18.70 22.10 -24.31
CA ARG A 62 18.95 21.55 -25.65
C ARG A 62 18.03 20.35 -25.88
N THR A 63 17.04 20.50 -26.74
CA THR A 63 16.09 19.45 -27.11
C THR A 63 16.78 18.30 -27.86
N VAL A 64 16.07 17.16 -27.98
CA VAL A 64 16.56 16.00 -28.73
C VAL A 64 16.76 16.30 -30.22
N THR A 65 16.00 17.25 -30.77
CA THR A 65 16.13 17.75 -32.15
C THR A 65 17.34 18.69 -32.34
N GLY A 66 18.07 19.01 -31.26
CA GLY A 66 19.24 19.89 -31.29
C GLY A 66 18.94 21.38 -31.09
N ALA A 67 17.66 21.78 -31.04
CA ALA A 67 17.27 23.16 -30.76
C ALA A 67 17.63 23.55 -29.31
N ILE A 68 18.02 24.81 -29.10
CA ILE A 68 18.30 25.36 -27.77
C ILE A 68 17.18 26.32 -27.40
N ILE A 69 16.44 26.00 -26.34
CA ILE A 69 15.35 26.81 -25.81
C ILE A 69 15.81 27.44 -24.49
N THR A 70 15.65 28.75 -24.35
CA THR A 70 16.07 29.49 -23.16
C THR A 70 14.86 30.06 -22.44
N VAL A 71 14.71 29.74 -21.14
CA VAL A 71 13.63 30.26 -20.29
C VAL A 71 14.18 30.94 -19.05
N HIS A 72 13.41 31.88 -18.50
CA HIS A 72 13.79 32.53 -17.24
C HIS A 72 13.50 31.60 -16.05
N LYS A 73 14.43 31.56 -15.09
CA LYS A 73 14.30 30.68 -13.90
C LYS A 73 13.04 30.96 -13.07
N LYS A 74 12.53 32.19 -13.09
CA LYS A 74 11.29 32.57 -12.38
C LYS A 74 10.03 31.89 -12.94
N ASP A 75 10.06 31.50 -14.22
CA ASP A 75 8.94 30.90 -14.95
C ASP A 75 8.98 29.36 -14.86
N VAL A 76 10.04 28.80 -14.28
CA VAL A 76 10.19 27.37 -14.01
C VAL A 76 9.48 27.01 -12.71
N GLU A 77 8.62 25.99 -12.78
CA GLU A 77 7.93 25.39 -11.65
C GLU A 77 8.83 24.34 -10.98
N PHE A 78 9.39 23.41 -11.76
CA PHE A 78 10.41 22.47 -11.29
C PHE A 78 11.33 21.98 -12.42
N GLU A 79 12.52 21.54 -12.02
CA GLU A 79 13.50 20.87 -12.89
C GLU A 79 13.68 19.43 -12.38
N THR A 80 13.51 18.44 -13.24
CA THR A 80 13.74 17.03 -12.88
C THR A 80 14.66 16.36 -13.88
N ARG A 81 15.63 15.60 -13.39
CA ARG A 81 16.58 14.87 -14.23
C ARG A 81 15.93 13.57 -14.68
N ARG A 82 15.79 13.35 -15.98
CA ARG A 82 15.25 12.10 -16.54
C ARG A 82 16.17 11.55 -17.62
N PRO A 83 16.34 10.23 -17.75
CA PRO A 83 17.18 9.69 -18.82
C PRO A 83 16.67 10.08 -20.21
N LEU A 84 17.58 10.42 -21.14
CA LEU A 84 17.24 10.97 -22.46
C LEU A 84 16.41 10.00 -23.33
N TYR A 85 16.55 8.69 -23.09
CA TYR A 85 15.86 7.66 -23.87
C TYR A 85 14.33 7.75 -23.77
N TYR A 86 13.74 8.32 -22.72
CA TYR A 86 12.30 8.55 -22.69
C TYR A 86 11.83 9.55 -23.75
N GLU A 87 12.61 10.60 -24.00
CA GLU A 87 12.28 11.59 -25.04
C GLU A 87 12.51 11.02 -26.44
N THR A 88 13.60 10.26 -26.60
CA THR A 88 13.86 9.54 -27.85
C THR A 88 12.73 8.56 -28.17
N TYR A 89 12.20 7.88 -27.16
CA TYR A 89 11.04 7.00 -27.30
C TYR A 89 9.83 7.76 -27.85
N GLU A 90 9.43 8.85 -27.21
CA GLU A 90 8.22 9.60 -27.62
C GLU A 90 8.29 10.15 -29.05
N LEU A 91 9.49 10.55 -29.49
CA LEU A 91 9.70 11.00 -30.87
C LEU A 91 9.63 9.83 -31.84
N LYS A 92 10.34 8.73 -31.55
CA LYS A 92 10.35 7.54 -32.39
C LYS A 92 8.95 6.93 -32.50
N SER A 93 8.23 6.80 -31.39
CA SER A 93 6.94 6.10 -31.30
C SER A 93 5.85 6.70 -32.18
N ARG A 94 5.93 8.00 -32.51
CA ARG A 94 4.98 8.70 -33.40
C ARG A 94 5.13 8.32 -34.87
N LEU A 95 6.30 7.81 -35.24
CA LEU A 95 6.66 7.53 -36.63
C LEU A 95 6.70 6.04 -36.94
N VAL A 96 6.42 5.17 -35.96
CA VAL A 96 6.47 3.72 -36.14
C VAL A 96 5.27 3.26 -36.98
N PRO A 97 5.50 2.67 -38.16
CA PRO A 97 4.43 2.08 -38.97
C PRO A 97 3.64 1.00 -38.23
N GLU A 98 2.38 0.80 -38.62
CA GLU A 98 1.53 -0.30 -38.15
C GLU A 98 1.85 -1.62 -38.87
N THR A 99 3.11 -2.05 -38.82
CA THR A 99 3.55 -3.36 -39.32
C THR A 99 4.23 -4.14 -38.19
N VAL A 100 4.18 -5.47 -38.25
CA VAL A 100 4.76 -6.35 -37.22
C VAL A 100 6.26 -6.07 -37.06
N GLU A 101 6.98 -5.92 -38.18
CA GLU A 101 8.43 -5.72 -38.20
C GLU A 101 8.83 -4.38 -37.55
N ALA A 102 8.09 -3.31 -37.86
CA ALA A 102 8.40 -1.99 -37.33
C ALA A 102 8.08 -1.87 -35.84
N GLN A 103 6.96 -2.48 -35.39
CA GLN A 103 6.62 -2.55 -33.98
C GLN A 103 7.63 -3.41 -33.21
N TRP A 104 8.11 -4.51 -33.79
CA TRP A 104 9.16 -5.35 -33.23
C TRP A 104 10.49 -4.59 -33.04
N GLU A 105 10.95 -3.88 -34.07
CA GLU A 105 12.19 -3.08 -33.98
C GLU A 105 12.10 -2.05 -32.85
N MET A 106 10.93 -1.41 -32.71
CA MET A 106 10.69 -0.46 -31.63
C MET A 106 10.63 -1.14 -30.25
N ALA A 107 10.02 -2.32 -30.15
CA ALA A 107 9.97 -3.11 -28.92
C ALA A 107 11.37 -3.54 -28.46
N GLU A 108 12.22 -4.02 -29.38
CA GLU A 108 13.61 -4.39 -29.10
C GLU A 108 14.44 -3.18 -28.66
N TRP A 109 14.29 -2.02 -29.31
CA TRP A 109 14.93 -0.79 -28.86
C TRP A 109 14.48 -0.40 -27.44
N CYS A 110 13.18 -0.51 -27.14
CA CYS A 110 12.67 -0.27 -25.79
C CYS A 110 13.28 -1.24 -24.77
N ARG A 111 13.45 -2.52 -25.13
CA ARG A 111 14.10 -3.54 -24.30
C ARG A 111 15.55 -3.16 -23.97
N GLU A 112 16.32 -2.74 -24.97
CA GLU A 112 17.72 -2.30 -24.80
C GLU A 112 17.83 -1.10 -23.86
N GLN A 113 16.88 -0.16 -23.96
CA GLN A 113 16.82 1.02 -23.08
C GLN A 113 16.16 0.76 -21.72
N ARG A 114 15.78 -0.50 -21.43
CA ARG A 114 15.08 -0.92 -20.20
C ARG A 114 13.73 -0.22 -20.00
N LEU A 115 13.06 0.12 -21.08
CA LEU A 115 11.73 0.75 -21.13
C LEU A 115 10.62 -0.31 -21.19
N LYS A 116 10.42 -1.04 -20.08
CA LYS A 116 9.53 -2.21 -20.04
C LYS A 116 8.07 -1.90 -20.46
N ARG A 117 7.45 -0.87 -19.89
CA ARG A 117 6.05 -0.50 -20.23
C ARG A 117 5.89 -0.13 -21.70
N GLN A 118 6.87 0.58 -22.26
CA GLN A 118 6.88 0.98 -23.66
C GLN A 118 7.06 -0.22 -24.59
N GLN A 119 7.95 -1.15 -24.21
CA GLN A 119 8.10 -2.42 -24.91
C GLN A 119 6.78 -3.19 -24.96
N GLU A 120 6.09 -3.33 -23.82
CA GLU A 120 4.78 -4.00 -23.72
C GLU A 120 3.75 -3.39 -24.70
N ILE A 121 3.65 -2.05 -24.78
CA ILE A 121 2.75 -1.37 -25.73
C ILE A 121 3.03 -1.78 -27.19
N HIS A 122 4.30 -1.87 -27.59
CA HIS A 122 4.64 -2.23 -28.96
C HIS A 122 4.39 -3.71 -29.25
N LEU A 123 4.60 -4.60 -28.27
CA LEU A 123 4.25 -6.01 -28.38
C LEU A 123 2.74 -6.22 -28.47
N GLU A 124 1.94 -5.47 -27.71
CA GLU A 124 0.47 -5.49 -27.82
C GLU A 124 0.01 -5.05 -29.22
N LYS A 125 0.63 -4.00 -29.78
CA LYS A 125 0.36 -3.58 -31.17
C LYS A 125 0.73 -4.65 -32.19
N MET A 126 1.79 -5.42 -31.96
CA MET A 126 2.11 -6.57 -32.83
C MET A 126 1.00 -7.61 -32.77
N LEU A 127 0.50 -7.96 -31.58
CA LEU A 127 -0.60 -8.92 -31.41
C LEU A 127 -1.92 -8.42 -32.02
N ALA A 128 -2.13 -7.11 -32.10
CA ALA A 128 -3.29 -6.55 -32.81
C ALA A 128 -3.21 -6.76 -34.33
N ILE A 129 -2.01 -6.91 -34.90
CA ILE A 129 -1.78 -7.14 -36.34
C ILE A 129 -1.67 -8.64 -36.63
N ASP A 130 -0.91 -9.37 -35.81
CA ASP A 130 -0.72 -10.82 -35.88
C ASP A 130 -1.02 -11.44 -34.51
N PRO A 131 -2.28 -11.87 -34.29
CA PRO A 131 -2.72 -12.42 -33.01
C PRO A 131 -2.03 -13.72 -32.59
N ASP A 132 -1.40 -14.45 -33.50
CA ASP A 132 -0.73 -15.72 -33.20
C ASP A 132 0.79 -15.55 -33.04
N HIS A 133 1.28 -14.30 -32.98
CA HIS A 133 2.71 -14.00 -32.91
C HIS A 133 3.35 -14.46 -31.58
N GLU A 134 3.84 -15.70 -31.58
CA GLU A 134 4.34 -16.42 -30.41
C GLU A 134 5.37 -15.63 -29.58
N VAL A 135 6.31 -14.94 -30.23
CA VAL A 135 7.36 -14.21 -29.51
C VAL A 135 6.78 -13.02 -28.73
N ALA A 136 5.74 -12.37 -29.25
CA ALA A 136 5.12 -11.23 -28.60
C ALA A 136 4.32 -11.69 -27.38
N HIS A 137 3.57 -12.78 -27.53
CA HIS A 137 2.90 -13.45 -26.41
C HIS A 137 3.88 -13.83 -25.28
N ARG A 138 4.97 -14.51 -25.60
CA ARG A 138 5.96 -14.93 -24.59
C ARG A 138 6.60 -13.74 -23.88
N LEU A 139 6.91 -12.66 -24.60
CA LEU A 139 7.51 -11.45 -24.00
C LEU A 139 6.52 -10.65 -23.14
N LEU A 140 5.22 -10.70 -23.45
CA LEU A 140 4.15 -10.17 -22.61
C LEU A 140 3.82 -11.07 -21.40
N GLY A 141 4.42 -12.27 -21.33
CA GLY A 141 4.17 -13.25 -20.28
C GLY A 141 2.86 -14.02 -20.45
N HIS A 142 2.31 -14.05 -21.66
CA HIS A 142 1.19 -14.90 -22.02
C HIS A 142 1.65 -16.37 -22.05
N VAL A 143 0.72 -17.28 -21.76
CA VAL A 143 0.96 -18.72 -21.74
C VAL A 143 0.01 -19.37 -22.72
N GLU A 144 0.54 -20.30 -23.53
CA GLU A 144 -0.26 -21.12 -24.43
C GLU A 144 -0.82 -22.33 -23.69
N ARG A 145 -2.14 -22.53 -23.76
CA ARG A 145 -2.83 -23.74 -23.30
C ARG A 145 -3.94 -24.11 -24.26
N ASP A 146 -4.02 -25.39 -24.61
CA ASP A 146 -5.04 -25.93 -25.53
C ASP A 146 -5.09 -25.18 -26.88
N GLY A 147 -3.94 -24.74 -27.38
CA GLY A 147 -3.80 -23.99 -28.64
C GLY A 147 -4.33 -22.55 -28.57
N LYS A 148 -4.52 -21.99 -27.38
CA LYS A 148 -4.93 -20.61 -27.16
C LYS A 148 -3.92 -19.89 -26.28
N TRP A 149 -3.56 -18.68 -26.68
CA TRP A 149 -2.78 -17.78 -25.84
C TRP A 149 -3.66 -17.01 -24.88
N ALA A 150 -3.27 -16.97 -23.61
CA ALA A 150 -3.92 -16.13 -22.61
C ALA A 150 -2.89 -15.52 -21.66
N SER A 151 -3.17 -14.31 -21.20
CA SER A 151 -2.47 -13.74 -20.06
C SER A 151 -2.80 -14.52 -18.78
N LEU A 152 -1.93 -14.41 -17.76
CA LEU A 152 -2.22 -14.96 -16.44
C LEU A 152 -3.54 -14.43 -15.87
N GLU A 153 -3.87 -13.16 -16.15
CA GLU A 153 -5.11 -12.52 -15.69
C GLU A 153 -6.33 -13.15 -16.36
N GLU A 154 -6.34 -13.29 -17.69
CA GLU A 154 -7.42 -13.94 -18.43
C GLU A 154 -7.60 -15.39 -17.99
N HIS A 155 -6.51 -16.12 -17.78
CA HIS A 155 -6.57 -17.50 -17.30
C HIS A 155 -7.21 -17.60 -15.91
N MET A 156 -6.82 -16.71 -14.99
CA MET A 156 -7.38 -16.69 -13.63
C MET A 156 -8.87 -16.31 -13.67
N LEU A 157 -9.25 -15.34 -14.51
CA LEU A 157 -10.64 -14.92 -14.69
C LEU A 157 -11.50 -16.04 -15.28
N ASP A 158 -11.00 -16.77 -16.28
CA ASP A 158 -11.68 -17.92 -16.89
C ASP A 158 -11.90 -19.06 -15.87
N GLN A 159 -10.96 -19.24 -14.94
CA GLN A 159 -11.09 -20.15 -13.80
C GLN A 159 -12.00 -19.63 -12.67
N GLY A 160 -12.60 -18.44 -12.83
CA GLY A 160 -13.51 -17.85 -11.86
C GLY A 160 -12.84 -17.11 -10.70
N TYR A 161 -11.53 -16.90 -10.74
CA TYR A 161 -10.83 -16.04 -9.78
C TYR A 161 -11.05 -14.57 -10.13
N VAL A 162 -10.94 -13.71 -9.12
CA VAL A 162 -11.01 -12.26 -9.27
C VAL A 162 -9.77 -11.61 -8.65
N LYS A 163 -9.32 -10.52 -9.26
CA LYS A 163 -8.17 -9.76 -8.77
C LYS A 163 -8.59 -8.86 -7.60
N HIS A 164 -7.98 -9.07 -6.45
CA HIS A 164 -8.18 -8.24 -5.26
C HIS A 164 -6.81 -7.91 -4.62
N ARG A 165 -6.49 -6.62 -4.52
CA ARG A 165 -5.23 -6.10 -3.94
C ARG A 165 -3.96 -6.80 -4.47
N GLY A 166 -3.90 -7.01 -5.78
CA GLY A 166 -2.74 -7.61 -6.46
C GLY A 166 -2.64 -9.14 -6.34
N ARG A 167 -3.63 -9.81 -5.75
CA ARG A 167 -3.72 -11.27 -5.68
C ARG A 167 -4.98 -11.74 -6.41
N TYR A 168 -4.95 -12.96 -6.95
CA TYR A 168 -6.13 -13.62 -7.48
C TYR A 168 -6.74 -14.47 -6.38
N ILE A 169 -8.00 -14.20 -6.06
CA ILE A 169 -8.76 -14.87 -5.00
C ILE A 169 -10.13 -15.29 -5.53
N THR A 170 -10.83 -16.17 -4.83
CA THR A 170 -12.19 -16.54 -5.22
C THR A 170 -13.16 -15.38 -4.94
N PRO A 171 -14.30 -15.29 -5.64
CA PRO A 171 -15.34 -14.32 -5.34
C PRO A 171 -15.86 -14.44 -3.90
N GLU A 172 -15.96 -15.66 -3.37
CA GLU A 172 -16.33 -15.92 -1.97
C GLU A 172 -15.32 -15.34 -0.99
N GLU A 173 -14.03 -15.59 -1.19
CA GLU A 173 -12.97 -15.01 -0.35
C GLU A 173 -12.99 -13.49 -0.42
N LYS A 174 -13.23 -12.91 -1.61
CA LYS A 174 -13.38 -11.46 -1.77
C LYS A 174 -14.53 -10.92 -0.93
N MET A 175 -15.71 -11.55 -0.98
CA MET A 175 -16.87 -11.13 -0.20
C MET A 175 -16.59 -11.20 1.32
N LEU A 176 -15.94 -12.26 1.80
CA LEU A 176 -15.56 -12.37 3.21
C LEU A 176 -14.58 -11.27 3.65
N LEU A 177 -13.60 -10.94 2.79
CA LEU A 177 -12.65 -9.87 3.07
C LEU A 177 -13.31 -8.49 3.09
N GLU A 178 -14.22 -8.23 2.15
CA GLU A 178 -14.98 -6.97 2.06
C GLU A 178 -15.90 -6.83 3.27
N HIS A 179 -16.66 -7.87 3.64
CA HIS A 179 -17.49 -7.86 4.85
C HIS A 179 -16.66 -7.61 6.12
N SER A 180 -15.52 -8.30 6.28
CA SER A 180 -14.63 -8.08 7.43
C SER A 180 -14.06 -6.67 7.46
N GLN A 181 -13.81 -6.07 6.29
CA GLN A 181 -13.36 -4.69 6.21
C GLN A 181 -14.48 -3.71 6.59
N GLU A 182 -15.69 -3.90 6.07
CA GLU A 182 -16.85 -3.06 6.39
C GLU A 182 -17.19 -3.11 7.89
N GLU A 183 -17.14 -4.28 8.51
CA GLU A 183 -17.30 -4.42 9.97
C GLU A 183 -16.22 -3.64 10.74
N ARG A 184 -14.95 -3.72 10.32
CA ARG A 184 -13.85 -2.97 10.96
C ARG A 184 -14.01 -1.47 10.80
N GLU A 185 -14.45 -1.01 9.63
CA GLU A 185 -14.69 0.41 9.37
C GLU A 185 -15.83 0.91 10.26
N ARG A 186 -16.97 0.20 10.30
CA ARG A 186 -18.09 0.54 11.21
C ARG A 186 -17.69 0.51 12.68
N GLN A 187 -16.92 -0.49 13.10
CA GLN A 187 -16.39 -0.57 14.46
C GLN A 187 -15.45 0.62 14.77
N SER A 188 -14.62 1.04 13.81
CA SER A 188 -13.75 2.22 13.94
C SER A 188 -14.56 3.52 14.04
N GLU A 189 -15.65 3.65 13.28
CA GLU A 189 -16.57 4.78 13.40
C GLU A 189 -17.22 4.83 14.78
N TRP A 190 -17.66 3.68 15.30
CA TRP A 190 -18.19 3.60 16.65
C TRP A 190 -17.16 3.92 17.72
N MET A 191 -15.92 3.45 17.57
CA MET A 191 -14.79 3.83 18.43
C MET A 191 -14.61 5.35 18.46
N ALA A 192 -14.60 6.01 17.29
CA ALA A 192 -14.46 7.46 17.19
C ALA A 192 -15.63 8.20 17.86
N LYS A 193 -16.87 7.76 17.61
CA LYS A 193 -18.09 8.32 18.25
C LYS A 193 -18.05 8.17 19.76
N ALA A 194 -17.75 6.96 20.26
CA ALA A 194 -17.67 6.67 21.70
C ALA A 194 -16.58 7.51 22.38
N SER A 195 -15.39 7.64 21.76
CA SER A 195 -14.33 8.50 22.27
C SER A 195 -14.77 9.96 22.36
N LEU A 196 -15.42 10.48 21.31
CA LEU A 196 -15.89 11.86 21.27
C LEU A 196 -16.94 12.12 22.38
N TRP A 197 -17.96 11.27 22.47
CA TRP A 197 -19.03 11.44 23.46
C TRP A 197 -18.53 11.24 24.89
N ALA A 198 -17.62 10.30 25.13
CA ALA A 198 -16.98 10.14 26.44
C ALA A 198 -16.19 11.40 26.85
N SER A 199 -15.50 12.05 25.91
CA SER A 199 -14.83 13.33 26.19
C SER A 199 -15.81 14.40 26.67
N TRP A 200 -17.00 14.46 26.09
CA TRP A 200 -18.03 15.44 26.46
C TRP A 200 -18.58 15.21 27.86
N LEU A 201 -18.74 13.94 28.29
CA LEU A 201 -19.18 13.58 29.64
C LEU A 201 -18.26 14.14 30.74
N THR A 202 -16.95 14.22 30.47
CA THR A 202 -15.96 14.79 31.39
C THR A 202 -15.80 16.32 31.24
N GLY A 203 -16.44 16.92 30.24
CA GLY A 203 -16.37 18.33 29.93
C GLY A 203 -17.22 19.21 30.85
N ARG A 204 -16.96 20.53 30.81
CA ARG A 204 -17.65 21.52 31.65
C ARG A 204 -19.02 21.95 31.13
N LEU A 205 -19.35 21.68 29.86
CA LEU A 205 -20.57 22.15 29.21
C LEU A 205 -21.74 21.17 29.37
N ASP A 206 -22.77 21.58 30.10
CA ASP A 206 -23.95 20.74 30.43
C ASP A 206 -24.67 20.21 29.19
N LYS A 207 -24.85 21.06 28.17
CA LYS A 207 -25.51 20.68 26.92
C LYS A 207 -24.79 19.56 26.17
N GLN A 208 -23.45 19.55 26.19
CA GLN A 208 -22.68 18.48 25.54
C GLN A 208 -22.79 17.17 26.32
N ARG A 209 -22.84 17.23 27.65
CA ARG A 209 -23.06 16.06 28.49
C ARG A 209 -24.43 15.44 28.24
N GLU A 210 -25.47 16.26 28.13
CA GLU A 210 -26.83 15.81 27.82
C GLU A 210 -26.90 15.09 26.46
N ILE A 211 -26.33 15.71 25.41
CA ILE A 211 -26.26 15.11 24.06
C ILE A 211 -25.47 13.79 24.09
N ALA A 212 -24.34 13.73 24.80
CA ALA A 212 -23.55 12.50 24.91
C ALA A 212 -24.34 11.37 25.59
N LEU A 213 -25.05 11.68 26.68
CA LEU A 213 -25.90 10.71 27.38
C LEU A 213 -27.04 10.21 26.50
N GLU A 214 -27.68 11.10 25.74
CA GLU A 214 -28.72 10.72 24.78
C GLU A 214 -28.16 9.81 23.68
N ASN A 215 -27.02 10.17 23.08
CA ASN A 215 -26.37 9.35 22.07
C ASN A 215 -26.01 7.95 22.60
N PHE A 216 -25.42 7.85 23.79
CA PHE A 216 -25.09 6.54 24.39
C PHE A 216 -26.34 5.70 24.72
N ARG A 217 -27.47 6.32 25.06
CA ARG A 217 -28.75 5.64 25.29
C ARG A 217 -29.50 5.25 24.02
N GLY A 218 -29.02 5.69 22.86
CA GLY A 218 -29.60 5.37 21.56
C GLY A 218 -28.82 4.30 20.79
N ILE A 219 -27.81 3.68 21.40
CA ILE A 219 -26.97 2.67 20.72
C ILE A 219 -27.61 1.30 20.83
N ASP A 220 -27.88 0.69 19.68
CA ASP A 220 -28.36 -0.69 19.53
C ASP A 220 -27.42 -1.58 18.70
N ASP A 221 -26.37 -1.01 18.09
CA ASP A 221 -25.43 -1.73 17.23
C ASP A 221 -24.34 -2.44 18.06
N PRO A 222 -24.21 -3.79 17.99
CA PRO A 222 -23.19 -4.53 18.71
C PRO A 222 -21.75 -4.17 18.32
N LEU A 223 -21.52 -3.62 17.12
CA LEU A 223 -20.18 -3.14 16.73
C LEU A 223 -19.69 -1.97 17.59
N ALA A 224 -20.58 -1.31 18.34
CA ALA A 224 -20.21 -0.26 19.28
C ALA A 224 -19.54 -0.80 20.56
N ILE A 225 -19.79 -2.05 20.94
CA ILE A 225 -19.40 -2.62 22.23
C ILE A 225 -17.90 -2.44 22.53
N PRO A 226 -16.97 -2.67 21.58
CA PRO A 226 -15.54 -2.49 21.87
C PRO A 226 -15.18 -1.02 22.17
N GLY A 227 -15.83 -0.06 21.50
CA GLY A 227 -15.66 1.37 21.80
C GLY A 227 -16.25 1.76 23.14
N LEU A 228 -17.42 1.23 23.46
CA LEU A 228 -18.07 1.40 24.76
C LEU A 228 -17.23 0.81 25.90
N GLN A 229 -16.68 -0.39 25.70
CA GLN A 229 -15.80 -1.03 26.68
C GLN A 229 -14.59 -0.15 26.95
N ARG A 230 -13.89 0.29 25.90
CA ARG A 230 -12.69 1.11 26.04
C ARG A 230 -12.96 2.46 26.71
N HIS A 231 -14.00 3.17 26.30
CA HIS A 231 -14.23 4.56 26.70
C HIS A 231 -15.16 4.72 27.91
N LEU A 232 -15.89 3.67 28.30
CA LEU A 232 -16.77 3.69 29.46
C LEU A 232 -16.44 2.56 30.45
N GLY A 233 -16.39 1.31 29.98
CA GLY A 233 -16.27 0.11 30.83
C GLY A 233 -14.92 -0.07 31.52
N GLU A 234 -13.82 0.32 30.88
CA GLU A 234 -12.45 0.21 31.42
C GLU A 234 -12.01 1.43 32.23
N GLN A 235 -12.91 2.40 32.43
CA GLN A 235 -12.60 3.65 33.12
C GLN A 235 -12.68 3.49 34.63
N GLU A 236 -11.86 4.23 35.39
CA GLU A 236 -11.91 4.25 36.85
C GLU A 236 -13.22 4.87 37.37
N ASN A 237 -13.81 5.79 36.60
CA ASN A 237 -15.04 6.47 36.96
C ASN A 237 -16.23 5.48 36.98
N ARG A 238 -16.80 5.31 38.18
CA ARG A 238 -17.94 4.43 38.45
C ARG A 238 -19.17 4.77 37.63
N ASP A 239 -19.45 6.06 37.39
CA ASP A 239 -20.63 6.50 36.65
C ASP A 239 -20.50 6.19 35.16
N LEU A 240 -19.28 6.23 34.61
CA LEU A 240 -19.02 5.79 33.23
C LEU A 240 -19.19 4.29 33.07
N ARG A 241 -18.68 3.48 34.01
CA ARG A 241 -18.92 2.02 34.01
C ARG A 241 -20.39 1.68 34.22
N ASN A 242 -21.12 2.50 34.98
CA ASN A 242 -22.56 2.35 35.08
C ASN A 242 -23.27 2.66 33.76
N LEU A 243 -22.90 3.75 33.08
CA LEU A 243 -23.43 4.08 31.76
C LEU A 243 -23.14 2.98 30.74
N TYR A 244 -21.95 2.35 30.80
CA TYR A 244 -21.60 1.20 29.98
C TYR A 244 -22.62 0.07 30.14
N ILE A 245 -22.95 -0.31 31.39
CA ILE A 245 -23.95 -1.36 31.68
C ILE A 245 -25.33 -0.97 31.13
N GLU A 246 -25.76 0.27 31.33
CA GLU A 246 -27.04 0.76 30.81
C GLU A 246 -27.10 0.69 29.28
N THR A 247 -26.05 1.13 28.59
CA THR A 247 -25.98 1.06 27.12
C THR A 247 -25.93 -0.39 26.61
N LEU A 248 -25.14 -1.26 27.24
CA LEU A 248 -25.12 -2.69 26.88
C LEU A 248 -26.49 -3.34 26.97
N SER A 249 -27.30 -2.95 27.96
CA SER A 249 -28.65 -3.51 28.16
C SER A 249 -29.64 -3.19 27.04
N GLN A 250 -29.31 -2.24 26.16
CA GLN A 250 -30.11 -1.85 25.01
C GLN A 250 -29.73 -2.61 23.74
N ILE A 251 -28.54 -3.19 23.70
CA ILE A 251 -28.02 -3.93 22.54
C ILE A 251 -28.51 -5.37 22.63
N ASN A 252 -29.45 -5.75 21.76
CA ASN A 252 -30.01 -7.10 21.70
C ASN A 252 -29.10 -8.05 20.91
N ASP A 253 -27.90 -8.30 21.42
CA ASP A 253 -26.93 -9.21 20.84
C ASP A 253 -26.19 -10.03 21.91
N SER A 254 -25.80 -11.26 21.55
CA SER A 254 -25.05 -12.16 22.44
C SER A 254 -23.74 -11.55 22.97
N SER A 255 -23.06 -10.73 22.17
CA SER A 255 -21.81 -10.07 22.58
C SER A 255 -22.02 -9.03 23.68
N ALA A 256 -23.20 -8.39 23.74
CA ALA A 256 -23.57 -7.50 24.84
C ALA A 256 -23.80 -8.29 26.14
N ILE A 257 -24.42 -9.47 26.05
CA ILE A 257 -24.59 -10.38 27.19
C ILE A 257 -23.23 -10.85 27.71
N SER A 258 -22.33 -11.29 26.83
CA SER A 258 -20.96 -11.65 27.22
C SER A 258 -20.24 -10.47 27.89
N ALA A 259 -20.47 -9.24 27.45
CA ALA A 259 -19.91 -8.05 28.11
C ALA A 259 -20.51 -7.80 29.51
N LEU A 260 -21.83 -7.94 29.67
CA LEU A 260 -22.50 -7.86 30.99
C LEU A 260 -22.02 -8.96 31.95
N VAL A 261 -21.86 -10.20 31.46
CA VAL A 261 -21.29 -11.31 32.24
C VAL A 261 -19.88 -10.97 32.71
N ARG A 262 -19.01 -10.47 31.82
CA ARG A 262 -17.66 -10.02 32.18
C ARG A 262 -17.69 -8.93 33.26
N MET A 263 -18.59 -7.95 33.14
CA MET A 263 -18.78 -6.92 34.17
C MET A 263 -19.23 -7.53 35.50
N GLY A 264 -20.18 -8.46 35.47
CA GLY A 264 -20.68 -9.19 36.64
C GLY A 264 -19.63 -10.02 37.37
N VAL A 265 -18.61 -10.50 36.66
CA VAL A 265 -17.51 -11.29 37.24
C VAL A 265 -16.34 -10.40 37.71
N PHE A 266 -15.89 -9.48 36.85
CA PHE A 266 -14.58 -8.85 37.02
C PHE A 266 -14.60 -7.42 37.59
N ASP A 267 -15.72 -6.69 37.52
CA ASP A 267 -15.73 -5.30 38.02
C ASP A 267 -15.38 -5.23 39.52
N GLY A 268 -14.58 -4.24 39.92
CA GLY A 268 -14.18 -4.05 41.31
C GLY A 268 -15.35 -3.68 42.24
N ASP A 269 -16.34 -2.94 41.73
CA ASP A 269 -17.50 -2.45 42.46
C ASP A 269 -18.61 -3.51 42.54
N ARG A 270 -18.99 -3.89 43.77
CA ARG A 270 -20.04 -4.91 43.99
C ARG A 270 -21.41 -4.51 43.44
N GLY A 271 -21.76 -3.23 43.51
CA GLY A 271 -23.03 -2.73 43.02
C GLY A 271 -23.11 -2.78 41.50
N LEU A 272 -22.03 -2.43 40.80
CA LEU A 272 -21.95 -2.56 39.34
C LEU A 272 -21.99 -4.02 38.88
N ARG A 273 -21.31 -4.93 39.59
CA ARG A 273 -21.41 -6.37 39.30
C ARG A 273 -22.86 -6.87 39.37
N MET A 274 -23.58 -6.53 40.44
CA MET A 274 -24.97 -6.95 40.61
C MET A 274 -25.87 -6.34 39.53
N ARG A 275 -25.70 -5.04 39.25
CA ARG A 275 -26.46 -4.36 38.20
C ARG A 275 -26.23 -4.96 36.82
N ALA A 276 -24.99 -5.35 36.49
CA ALA A 276 -24.70 -6.01 35.23
C ALA A 276 -25.46 -7.34 35.09
N ILE A 277 -25.55 -8.13 36.17
CA ILE A 277 -26.33 -9.37 36.21
C ILE A 277 -27.84 -9.08 36.08
N GLU A 278 -28.36 -8.11 36.83
CA GLU A 278 -29.77 -7.69 36.79
C GLU A 278 -30.23 -7.21 35.41
N LYS A 279 -29.30 -6.67 34.60
CA LYS A 279 -29.56 -6.16 33.25
C LYS A 279 -29.53 -7.23 32.16
N ILE A 280 -29.21 -8.48 32.49
CA ILE A 280 -29.30 -9.60 31.56
C ILE A 280 -30.79 -9.91 31.32
N PRO A 281 -31.28 -9.87 30.07
CA PRO A 281 -32.69 -10.07 29.79
C PRO A 281 -33.07 -11.56 29.98
N GLU A 282 -34.31 -11.80 30.43
CA GLU A 282 -34.78 -13.13 30.81
C GLU A 282 -34.64 -14.18 29.69
N ASN A 283 -34.87 -13.75 28.44
CA ASN A 283 -34.75 -14.62 27.27
C ASN A 283 -33.30 -15.02 26.93
N GLN A 284 -32.29 -14.39 27.54
CA GLN A 284 -30.87 -14.69 27.35
C GLN A 284 -30.22 -15.33 28.58
N ILE A 285 -30.98 -15.65 29.64
CA ILE A 285 -30.44 -16.24 30.88
C ILE A 285 -29.63 -17.52 30.60
N ASN A 286 -30.14 -18.40 29.73
CA ASN A 286 -29.45 -19.66 29.43
C ASN A 286 -28.07 -19.42 28.77
N PHE A 287 -27.98 -18.42 27.88
CA PHE A 287 -26.71 -18.02 27.27
C PHE A 287 -25.77 -17.43 28.32
N ALA A 288 -26.27 -16.52 29.16
CA ALA A 288 -25.49 -15.93 30.25
C ALA A 288 -24.96 -16.97 31.25
N VAL A 289 -25.80 -17.94 31.65
CA VAL A 289 -25.39 -19.05 32.54
C VAL A 289 -24.26 -19.86 31.89
N ALA A 290 -24.36 -20.17 30.59
CA ALA A 290 -23.31 -20.87 29.88
C ALA A 290 -21.98 -20.09 29.88
N GLU A 291 -22.03 -18.76 29.73
CA GLU A 291 -20.85 -17.88 29.83
C GLU A 291 -20.30 -17.83 31.26
N PHE A 292 -21.13 -17.68 32.30
CA PHE A 292 -20.70 -17.71 33.71
C PHE A 292 -20.01 -19.03 34.08
N VAL A 293 -20.51 -20.16 33.59
CA VAL A 293 -19.92 -21.48 33.84
C VAL A 293 -18.48 -21.58 33.34
N GLN A 294 -18.11 -20.86 32.28
CA GLN A 294 -16.72 -20.85 31.78
C GLN A 294 -15.75 -20.28 32.82
N HIS A 295 -16.20 -19.35 33.67
CA HIS A 295 -15.40 -18.72 34.71
C HIS A 295 -15.27 -19.55 36.00
N LEU A 296 -16.01 -20.66 36.15
CA LEU A 296 -15.88 -21.56 37.31
C LEU A 296 -14.55 -22.33 37.33
N ARG A 297 -13.81 -22.33 36.22
CA ARG A 297 -12.49 -22.98 36.09
C ARG A 297 -11.32 -22.01 36.32
N ASP A 298 -11.60 -20.77 36.73
CA ASP A 298 -10.57 -19.77 36.96
C ASP A 298 -9.68 -20.14 38.16
N SER A 299 -8.38 -19.85 38.04
CA SER A 299 -7.40 -20.07 39.11
C SER A 299 -7.67 -19.22 40.37
N GLN A 300 -8.35 -18.08 40.22
CA GLN A 300 -8.65 -17.16 41.29
C GLN A 300 -10.01 -17.51 41.92
N ASN A 301 -9.98 -17.93 43.19
CA ASN A 301 -11.20 -18.27 43.94
C ASN A 301 -12.23 -17.13 43.98
N VAL A 302 -11.79 -15.86 43.95
CA VAL A 302 -12.71 -14.71 43.89
C VAL A 302 -13.53 -14.68 42.59
N VAL A 303 -12.92 -15.08 41.47
CA VAL A 303 -13.61 -15.16 40.17
C VAL A 303 -14.62 -16.30 40.19
N VAL A 304 -14.21 -17.49 40.67
CA VAL A 304 -15.09 -18.66 40.80
C VAL A 304 -16.32 -18.35 41.65
N ARG A 305 -16.13 -17.70 42.81
CA ARG A 305 -17.25 -17.32 43.70
C ARG A 305 -18.22 -16.34 43.06
N ARG A 306 -17.69 -15.36 42.30
CA ARG A 306 -18.53 -14.37 41.60
C ARG A 306 -19.28 -14.99 40.42
N ALA A 307 -18.64 -15.90 39.69
CA ALA A 307 -19.26 -16.62 38.59
C ALA A 307 -20.33 -17.63 39.04
N ALA A 308 -20.30 -18.07 40.30
CA ALA A 308 -21.30 -18.96 40.90
C ALA A 308 -22.50 -18.24 41.54
N THR A 309 -22.62 -16.91 41.37
CA THR A 309 -23.72 -16.09 41.92
C THR A 309 -24.96 -16.20 41.04
#